data_AF-A0A8S3I8K6-F1
#
_entry.id   AF-A0A8S3I8K6-F1
#
_cell.length_a   1.000
_cell.length_b   1.000
_cell.length_c   1.000
_cell.angle_alpha   90.00
_cell.angle_beta   90.00
_cell.angle_gamma   90.00
#
_symmetry.space_group_name_H-M   'P 1'
#
loop_
_entity.id
_entity.type
_entity.pdbx_description
1 polymer ?
#
loop_
_entity_poly.entity_id
_entity_poly.type
_entity_poly.pdbx_seq_one_letter_code
_entity_poly.pdbx_strand_id
1 'polypeptide(L)'
;MRVRVNAKEALDHHCPWINNCVGEFNQKYFILFLFYIGLTSLYAVSFIIWSLIVFPQKSEAQIIHSIVICIEACLFGIFVITVLIDQIQSIIDDRSLIDSLKLDNESRNTPRVLPSKRVLFENVFGSGSIICWLLPCGLRSSNKLNDSLDAYTV
;
A
#
# COMPACT_ATOMS: atom_id res chain seq x y z
N MET A 1 4.81 -23.02 -29.72
CA MET A 1 4.87 -21.59 -29.33
C MET A 1 4.24 -21.48 -27.94
N ARG A 2 5.07 -21.50 -26.89
CA ARG A 2 4.61 -21.41 -25.49
C ARG A 2 4.50 -19.93 -25.17
N VAL A 3 3.29 -19.41 -25.04
CA VAL A 3 3.08 -18.04 -24.54
C VAL A 3 3.56 -18.05 -23.09
N ARG A 4 4.79 -17.58 -22.86
CA ARG A 4 5.22 -17.16 -21.54
C ARG A 4 4.53 -15.82 -21.31
N VAL A 5 3.37 -15.85 -20.65
CA VAL A 5 2.92 -14.68 -19.90
C VAL A 5 4.02 -14.43 -18.88
N ASN A 6 4.85 -13.43 -19.14
CA ASN A 6 5.89 -13.04 -18.21
C ASN A 6 5.17 -12.58 -16.94
N ALA A 7 5.32 -13.33 -15.84
CA ALA A 7 4.77 -12.99 -14.53
C ALA A 7 5.19 -11.60 -14.02
N LYS A 8 6.12 -10.94 -14.73
CA LYS A 8 6.62 -9.59 -14.50
C LYS A 8 5.62 -8.49 -14.88
N GLU A 9 4.67 -8.75 -15.78
CA GLU A 9 3.68 -7.74 -16.22
C GLU A 9 2.39 -7.75 -15.36
N ALA A 10 2.21 -8.77 -14.50
CA ALA A 10 0.97 -8.94 -13.72
C ALA A 10 1.00 -8.32 -12.32
N LEU A 11 2.14 -7.80 -11.86
CA LEU A 11 2.32 -7.26 -10.50
C LEU A 11 2.82 -5.81 -10.46
N ASP A 12 3.27 -5.25 -11.59
CA ASP A 12 3.79 -3.90 -11.66
C ASP A 12 2.71 -2.96 -12.23
N HIS A 13 1.83 -2.45 -11.37
CA HIS A 13 0.92 -1.38 -11.75
C HIS A 13 1.73 -0.08 -11.90
N HIS A 14 1.72 0.52 -13.10
CA HIS A 14 2.33 1.83 -13.27
C HIS A 14 1.46 2.89 -12.61
N CYS A 15 1.95 3.46 -11.52
CA CYS A 15 1.27 4.53 -10.80
C CYS A 15 1.74 5.86 -11.39
N PRO A 16 0.92 6.54 -12.23
CA PRO A 16 1.32 7.80 -12.86
C PRO A 16 1.60 8.89 -11.81
N TRP A 17 1.01 8.77 -10.62
CA TRP A 17 1.12 9.73 -9.53
C TRP A 17 2.52 9.84 -8.92
N ILE A 18 3.28 8.73 -8.91
CA ILE A 18 4.67 8.71 -8.45
C ILE A 18 5.66 8.58 -9.60
N ASN A 19 5.17 8.60 -10.85
CA ASN A 19 5.94 8.36 -12.07
C ASN A 19 6.83 7.11 -11.94
N ASN A 20 6.29 6.06 -11.33
CA ASN A 20 7.03 4.83 -11.05
C ASN A 20 6.09 3.63 -11.07
N CYS A 21 6.63 2.47 -11.40
CA CYS A 21 5.92 1.20 -11.26
C CYS A 21 5.85 0.81 -9.79
N VAL A 22 4.67 0.41 -9.32
CA VAL A 22 4.46 -0.17 -7.99
C VAL A 22 4.28 -1.67 -8.16
N GLY A 23 5.12 -2.45 -7.49
CA GLY A 23 5.08 -3.90 -7.46
C GLY A 23 5.62 -4.48 -6.15
N GLU A 24 5.81 -5.79 -6.09
CA GLU A 24 6.06 -6.54 -4.84
C GLU A 24 7.17 -5.94 -3.95
N PHE A 25 8.20 -5.35 -4.54
CA PHE A 25 9.37 -4.83 -3.82
C PHE A 25 9.20 -3.40 -3.26
N ASN A 26 8.25 -2.62 -3.76
CA ASN A 26 8.04 -1.24 -3.31
C ASN A 26 6.63 -0.96 -2.79
N GLN A 27 5.68 -1.87 -2.98
CA GLN A 27 4.29 -1.75 -2.55
C GLN A 27 4.17 -1.48 -1.04
N LYS A 28 4.96 -2.17 -0.20
CA LYS A 28 5.02 -1.89 1.26
C LYS A 28 5.37 -0.43 1.53
N TYR A 29 6.45 0.07 0.90
CA TYR A 29 6.94 1.42 1.12
C TYR A 29 5.95 2.48 0.62
N PHE A 30 5.28 2.20 -0.50
CA PHE A 30 4.27 3.09 -1.05
C PHE A 30 3.03 3.19 -0.15
N ILE A 31 2.52 2.05 0.37
CA ILE A 31 1.40 2.05 1.31
C ILE A 31 1.78 2.76 2.61
N LEU A 32 2.99 2.55 3.12
CA LEU A 32 3.48 3.26 4.30
C LEU A 32 3.60 4.77 4.05
N PHE A 33 4.12 5.18 2.89
CA PHE A 33 4.16 6.58 2.49
C PHE A 33 2.76 7.20 2.51
N LEU A 34 1.77 6.58 1.86
CA LEU A 34 0.39 7.06 1.85
C LEU A 34 -0.19 7.15 3.27
N PHE A 35 0.06 6.14 4.11
CA PHE A 35 -0.39 6.12 5.49
C PHE A 35 0.17 7.29 6.32
N TYR A 36 1.48 7.53 6.25
CA TYR A 36 2.13 8.63 7.00
C TYR A 36 1.72 10.00 6.50
N ILE A 37 1.53 10.15 5.20
CA ILE A 37 1.00 11.38 4.62
C ILE A 37 -0.43 11.63 5.12
N GLY A 38 -1.30 10.62 5.11
CA GLY A 38 -2.65 10.73 5.65
C GLY A 38 -2.69 11.12 7.13
N LEU A 39 -1.80 10.54 7.95
CA LEU A 39 -1.63 10.94 9.36
C LEU A 39 -1.18 12.41 9.50
N THR A 40 -0.29 12.87 8.62
CA THR A 40 0.18 14.26 8.62
C THR A 40 -0.96 15.23 8.28
N SER A 41 -1.81 14.89 7.30
CA SER A 41 -3.01 15.67 6.97
C SER A 41 -3.97 15.74 8.16
N LEU A 42 -4.23 14.63 8.84
CA LEU A 42 -5.08 14.59 10.03
C LEU A 42 -4.49 15.42 11.18
N TYR A 43 -3.18 15.35 11.38
CA TYR A 43 -2.45 16.14 12.37
C TYR A 43 -2.59 17.64 12.08
N ALA A 44 -2.42 18.06 10.82
CA ALA A 44 -2.58 19.46 10.42
C ALA A 44 -3.98 19.99 10.72
N VAL A 45 -5.04 19.25 10.35
CA VAL A 45 -6.43 19.63 10.64
C VAL A 45 -6.68 19.71 12.15
N SER A 46 -6.20 18.73 12.90
CA SER A 46 -6.35 18.71 14.37
C SER A 46 -5.65 19.91 15.03
N PHE A 47 -4.46 20.27 14.54
CA PHE A 47 -3.71 21.41 15.02
C PHE A 47 -4.39 22.75 14.68
N ILE A 48 -5.00 22.87 13.50
CA ILE A 48 -5.79 24.05 13.12
C ILE A 48 -6.99 24.20 14.06
N ILE A 49 -7.76 23.12 14.28
CA ILE A 49 -8.92 23.14 15.19
C ILE A 49 -8.47 23.54 16.61
N TRP A 50 -7.41 22.92 17.11
CA TRP A 50 -6.82 23.27 18.41
C TRP A 50 -6.44 24.75 18.48
N SER A 51 -5.74 25.25 17.46
CA SER A 51 -5.32 26.65 17.37
C SER A 51 -6.51 27.61 17.37
N LEU A 52 -7.61 27.28 16.69
CA LEU A 52 -8.82 28.11 16.65
C LEU A 52 -9.51 28.19 18.02
N ILE A 53 -9.48 27.10 18.80
CA ILE A 53 -10.07 27.05 20.15
C ILE A 53 -9.21 27.79 21.16
N VAL A 54 -7.89 27.55 21.16
CA VAL A 54 -6.98 28.08 22.19
C VAL A 54 -6.59 29.53 21.94
N PHE A 55 -6.46 29.93 20.67
CA PHE A 55 -6.06 31.29 20.27
C PHE A 55 -7.17 31.92 19.42
N PRO A 56 -8.25 32.43 20.03
CA PRO A 56 -9.38 33.02 19.32
C PRO A 56 -9.05 34.39 18.72
N GLN A 57 -8.07 35.10 19.29
CA GLN A 57 -7.58 36.39 18.82
C GLN A 57 -6.58 36.17 17.67
N LYS A 58 -7.09 36.06 16.44
CA LYS A 58 -6.29 35.86 15.21
C LYS A 58 -6.43 37.07 14.30
N SER A 59 -5.34 37.44 13.63
CA SER A 59 -5.39 38.41 12.53
C SER A 59 -6.14 37.82 11.33
N GLU A 60 -6.69 38.69 10.47
CA GLU A 60 -7.37 38.28 9.24
C GLU A 60 -6.48 37.38 8.37
N ALA A 61 -5.19 37.71 8.24
CA ALA A 61 -4.22 36.92 7.50
C ALA A 61 -4.05 35.49 8.08
N GLN A 62 -4.05 35.33 9.41
CA GLN A 62 -3.95 34.02 10.05
C GLN A 62 -5.20 33.17 9.85
N ILE A 63 -6.38 33.80 9.84
CA ILE A 63 -7.65 33.10 9.56
C ILE A 63 -7.65 32.61 8.12
N ILE A 64 -7.30 33.47 7.16
CA ILE A 64 -7.20 33.10 5.74
C ILE A 64 -6.21 31.94 5.55
N HIS A 65 -5.02 32.05 6.13
CA HIS A 65 -4.01 30.99 6.05
C HIS A 65 -4.51 29.66 6.63
N SER A 66 -5.24 29.70 7.76
CA SER A 66 -5.83 28.50 8.37
C SER A 66 -6.89 27.84 7.47
N ILE A 67 -7.70 28.64 6.78
CA ILE A 67 -8.70 28.15 5.82
C ILE A 67 -8.01 27.49 4.62
N VAL A 68 -6.98 28.13 4.06
CA VAL A 68 -6.23 27.59 2.91
C VAL A 68 -5.59 26.24 3.25
N ILE A 69 -4.89 26.14 4.39
CA ILE A 69 -4.29 24.87 4.82
C ILE A 69 -5.36 23.82 5.08
N CYS A 70 -6.52 24.20 5.64
CA CYS A 70 -7.61 23.24 5.87
C CYS A 70 -8.14 22.67 4.56
N ILE A 71 -8.34 23.51 3.54
CA ILE A 71 -8.77 23.07 2.20
C ILE A 71 -7.71 22.15 1.58
N GLU A 72 -6.44 22.56 1.61
CA GLU A 72 -5.32 21.77 1.08
C GLU A 72 -5.23 20.40 1.76
N ALA A 73 -5.30 20.36 3.10
CA ALA A 73 -5.24 19.12 3.87
C ALA A 73 -6.43 18.19 3.57
N CYS A 74 -7.62 18.73 3.37
CA CYS A 74 -8.81 17.95 2.98
C CYS A 74 -8.68 17.38 1.57
N LEU A 75 -8.26 18.18 0.59
CA LEU A 75 -8.05 17.74 -0.80
C LEU A 75 -6.98 16.65 -0.86
N PHE A 76 -5.85 16.88 -0.18
CA PHE A 76 -4.76 15.92 -0.14
C PHE A 76 -5.16 14.64 0.61
N GLY A 77 -5.94 14.76 1.70
CA GLY A 77 -6.49 13.62 2.42
C GLY A 77 -7.41 12.75 1.55
N ILE A 78 -8.33 13.35 0.80
CA ILE A 78 -9.22 12.64 -0.12
C ILE A 78 -8.40 11.92 -1.21
N PHE A 79 -7.40 12.59 -1.77
CA PHE A 79 -6.51 12.01 -2.77
C PHE A 79 -5.77 10.78 -2.20
N VAL A 80 -5.16 10.91 -1.02
CA VAL A 80 -4.44 9.83 -0.34
C VAL A 80 -5.36 8.64 -0.04
N ILE A 81 -6.58 8.88 0.42
CA ILE A 81 -7.56 7.80 0.67
C ILE A 81 -7.90 7.06 -0.62
N THR A 82 -8.14 7.79 -1.71
CA THR A 82 -8.45 7.19 -3.01
C THR A 82 -7.32 6.29 -3.49
N VAL A 83 -6.08 6.80 -3.43
CA VAL A 83 -4.90 6.01 -3.81
C VAL A 83 -4.70 4.83 -2.85
N LEU A 84 -4.91 5.00 -1.55
CA LEU A 84 -4.78 3.90 -0.59
C LEU A 84 -5.79 2.78 -0.85
N ILE A 85 -7.04 3.12 -1.19
CA ILE A 85 -8.06 2.13 -1.57
C ILE A 85 -7.61 1.34 -2.80
N ASP A 86 -7.11 2.04 -3.83
CA ASP A 86 -6.59 1.41 -5.04
C ASP A 86 -5.43 0.45 -4.73
N GLN A 87 -4.50 0.84 -3.85
CA GLN A 87 -3.41 -0.05 -3.44
C GLN A 87 -3.88 -1.27 -2.65
N ILE A 88 -4.91 -1.12 -1.80
CA ILE A 88 -5.52 -2.26 -1.09
C ILE A 88 -6.27 -3.18 -2.05
N GLN A 89 -6.96 -2.60 -3.04
CA GLN A 89 -7.66 -3.36 -4.08
C GLN A 89 -6.68 -4.16 -4.92
N SER A 90 -5.56 -3.57 -5.35
CA SER A 90 -4.48 -4.28 -6.04
C SER A 90 -3.99 -5.49 -5.24
N ILE A 91 -3.76 -5.34 -3.92
CA ILE A 91 -3.39 -6.47 -3.05
C ILE A 91 -4.47 -7.56 -3.09
N ILE A 92 -5.75 -7.19 -3.00
CA ILE A 92 -6.87 -8.14 -2.99
C ILE A 92 -7.06 -8.80 -4.36
N ASP A 93 -6.84 -8.08 -5.46
CA ASP A 93 -7.00 -8.60 -6.81
C ASP A 93 -5.87 -9.58 -7.16
N ASP A 94 -4.66 -9.36 -6.64
CA ASP A 94 -3.55 -10.34 -6.71
C ASP A 94 -3.96 -11.70 -6.10
N ARG A 95 -4.76 -11.69 -5.02
CA ARG A 95 -5.35 -12.92 -4.45
C ARG A 95 -6.24 -13.62 -5.46
N SER A 96 -7.13 -12.88 -6.13
CA SER A 96 -8.08 -13.43 -7.10
C SER A 96 -7.35 -14.04 -8.31
N LEU A 97 -6.26 -13.41 -8.77
CA LEU A 97 -5.44 -13.93 -9.84
C LEU A 97 -4.70 -15.21 -9.44
N ILE A 98 -4.06 -15.23 -8.25
CA ILE A 98 -3.39 -16.43 -7.72
C ILE A 98 -4.41 -17.56 -7.54
N ASP A 99 -5.60 -17.27 -7.02
CA ASP A 99 -6.65 -18.27 -6.86
C ASP A 99 -7.09 -18.82 -8.22
N SER A 100 -7.24 -17.98 -9.24
CA SER A 100 -7.59 -18.40 -10.60
C SER A 100 -6.53 -19.30 -11.23
N LEU A 101 -5.24 -18.96 -11.06
CA LEU A 101 -4.12 -19.78 -11.54
C LEU A 101 -4.00 -21.11 -10.78
N LYS A 102 -4.27 -21.09 -9.47
CA LYS A 102 -4.33 -22.32 -8.66
C LYS A 102 -5.48 -23.22 -9.08
N LEU A 103 -6.64 -22.66 -9.44
CA LEU A 103 -7.76 -23.45 -9.97
C LEU A 103 -7.41 -24.16 -11.27
N ASP A 104 -6.73 -23.47 -12.20
CA ASP A 104 -6.25 -24.06 -13.45
C ASP A 104 -5.24 -25.20 -13.21
N ASN A 105 -4.40 -25.08 -12.17
CA ASN A 105 -3.35 -26.05 -11.84
C ASN A 105 -3.87 -27.22 -10.95
N GLU A 106 -4.73 -26.95 -9.97
CA GLU A 106 -5.30 -27.94 -9.02
C GLU A 106 -6.44 -28.78 -9.62
N SER A 107 -6.98 -28.43 -10.79
CA SER A 107 -7.75 -29.37 -11.61
C SER A 107 -7.03 -30.72 -11.82
N ARG A 108 -5.73 -30.82 -11.47
CA ARG A 108 -4.94 -32.03 -11.59
C ARG A 108 -4.71 -32.88 -10.33
N ASN A 109 -4.89 -32.49 -9.05
CA ASN A 109 -4.74 -33.48 -7.93
C ASN A 109 -5.05 -33.17 -6.43
N THR A 110 -5.53 -32.00 -5.95
CA THR A 110 -5.66 -31.80 -4.47
C THR A 110 -6.87 -30.96 -3.99
N PRO A 111 -7.33 -31.14 -2.73
CA PRO A 111 -8.43 -30.37 -2.15
C PRO A 111 -8.00 -28.96 -1.72
N ARG A 112 -8.81 -27.98 -2.12
CA ARG A 112 -8.60 -26.53 -2.00
C ARG A 112 -8.51 -26.04 -0.55
N VAL A 113 -7.40 -25.39 -0.20
CA VAL A 113 -7.27 -24.55 1.00
C VAL A 113 -7.04 -23.10 0.58
N LEU A 114 -8.05 -22.23 0.75
CA LEU A 114 -7.93 -20.81 0.43
C LEU A 114 -7.04 -20.10 1.47
N PRO A 115 -6.01 -19.35 1.04
CA PRO A 115 -5.23 -18.53 1.96
C PRO A 115 -6.10 -17.38 2.52
N SER A 116 -5.94 -17.12 3.82
CA SER A 116 -6.65 -16.04 4.52
C SER A 116 -6.09 -14.67 4.08
N LYS A 117 -6.91 -13.60 4.21
CA LYS A 117 -6.46 -12.22 3.92
C LYS A 117 -5.19 -11.85 4.68
N ARG A 118 -5.01 -12.37 5.90
CA ARG A 118 -3.85 -12.08 6.73
C ARG A 118 -2.54 -12.56 6.09
N VAL A 119 -2.53 -13.73 5.49
CA VAL A 119 -1.35 -14.30 4.81
C VAL A 119 -0.91 -13.42 3.63
N LEU A 120 -1.87 -12.80 2.94
CA LEU A 120 -1.62 -11.87 1.85
C LEU A 120 -0.96 -10.57 2.33
N PHE A 121 -1.47 -9.98 3.41
CA PHE A 121 -0.81 -8.84 4.04
C PHE A 121 0.57 -9.21 4.61
N GLU A 122 0.74 -10.42 5.15
CA GLU A 122 2.04 -10.93 5.60
C GLU A 122 3.03 -11.10 4.43
N ASN A 123 2.57 -11.38 3.21
CA ASN A 123 3.42 -11.44 2.03
C ASN A 123 4.00 -10.07 1.64
N VAL A 124 3.26 -8.98 1.89
CA VAL A 124 3.66 -7.60 1.57
C VAL A 124 4.41 -6.95 2.73
N PHE A 125 3.89 -7.05 3.96
CA PHE A 125 4.42 -6.36 5.14
C PHE A 125 5.46 -7.17 5.93
N GLY A 126 5.50 -8.49 5.72
CA GLY A 126 6.35 -9.46 6.40
C GLY A 126 5.62 -10.21 7.54
N SER A 127 6.10 -11.40 7.86
CA SER A 127 5.62 -12.19 8.99
C SER A 127 6.11 -11.56 10.31
N GLY A 128 5.21 -10.96 11.08
CA GLY A 128 5.57 -10.25 12.30
C GLY A 128 4.36 -9.61 13.00
N SER A 129 4.62 -8.88 14.08
CA SER A 129 3.59 -8.06 14.74
C SER A 129 3.14 -6.93 13.82
N ILE A 130 1.86 -6.54 13.90
CA ILE A 130 1.27 -5.42 13.14
C ILE A 130 2.04 -4.12 13.37
N ILE A 131 2.63 -3.93 14.56
CA ILE A 131 3.45 -2.74 14.86
C ILE A 131 4.71 -2.71 13.99
N CYS A 132 5.29 -3.87 13.68
CA CYS A 132 6.45 -3.97 12.79
C CYS A 132 6.08 -3.71 11.32
N TRP A 133 4.80 -3.82 10.96
CA TRP A 133 4.33 -3.50 9.61
C TRP A 133 4.40 -2.01 9.32
N LEU A 134 4.23 -1.17 10.34
CA LEU A 134 4.28 0.29 10.23
C LEU A 134 5.71 0.80 10.02
N LEU A 135 6.72 0.03 10.42
CA LEU A 135 8.11 0.45 10.26
C LEU A 135 8.55 0.26 8.80
N PRO A 136 9.31 1.21 8.21
CA PRO A 136 9.93 1.07 6.90
C PRO A 136 11.12 0.09 6.91
N CYS A 137 11.12 -0.88 7.82
CA CYS A 137 12.11 -1.95 7.90
C CYS A 137 11.49 -3.23 7.34
N GLY A 138 12.14 -3.84 6.35
CA GLY A 138 11.75 -5.14 5.81
C GLY A 138 12.58 -6.25 6.44
N LEU A 139 12.00 -7.07 7.33
CA LEU A 139 12.55 -8.39 7.60
C LEU A 139 12.08 -9.31 6.48
N ARG A 140 12.88 -9.41 5.41
CA ARG A 140 12.65 -10.38 4.35
C ARG A 140 12.90 -11.77 4.93
N SER A 141 11.87 -12.62 4.94
CA SER A 141 12.03 -14.03 5.30
C SER A 141 13.06 -14.67 4.36
N SER A 142 14.09 -15.30 4.93
CA SER A 142 15.23 -15.93 4.23
C SER A 142 14.79 -16.84 3.07
N ASN A 143 13.62 -17.48 3.21
CA ASN A 143 13.08 -18.42 2.22
C ASN A 143 12.78 -17.77 0.85
N LYS A 144 12.35 -16.50 0.81
CA LYS A 144 12.09 -15.78 -0.46
C LYS A 144 13.37 -15.33 -1.16
N LEU A 145 14.53 -15.31 -0.48
CA LEU A 145 15.81 -14.99 -1.13
C LEU A 145 16.31 -16.21 -1.92
N ASN A 146 16.16 -17.41 -1.36
CA ASN A 146 16.56 -18.64 -2.02
C ASN A 146 15.71 -18.91 -3.27
N ASP A 147 14.39 -18.75 -3.20
CA ASP A 147 13.51 -18.94 -4.38
C ASP A 147 13.82 -17.97 -5.54
N SER A 148 14.32 -16.76 -5.22
CA SER A 148 14.71 -15.77 -6.25
C SER A 148 16.12 -16.00 -6.79
N LEU A 149 17.04 -16.56 -6.01
CA LEU A 149 18.34 -17.03 -6.50
C LEU A 149 18.19 -18.27 -7.39
N ASP A 150 17.28 -19.18 -7.04
CA ASP A 150 16.98 -20.38 -7.82
C ASP A 150 16.30 -20.05 -9.16
N ALA A 151 15.50 -18.98 -9.22
CA ALA A 151 14.88 -18.50 -10.45
C ALA A 151 15.86 -17.83 -11.45
N TYR A 152 17.04 -17.40 -10.98
CA TYR A 152 18.07 -16.76 -11.81
C TYR A 152 19.26 -17.68 -12.14
N THR A 153 19.31 -18.89 -11.58
CA THR A 153 20.42 -19.85 -11.75
C THR A 153 20.11 -21.04 -12.66
N VAL A 154 19.03 -20.97 -13.46
CA VAL A 154 18.69 -21.95 -14.51
C VAL A 154 18.89 -21.36 -15.90
#